data_AF-A0AAP5T637-F1
#
_entry.id   AF-A0AAP5T637-F1
#
_cell.length_a   1.000
_cell.length_b   1.000
_cell.length_c   1.000
_cell.angle_alpha   90.00
_cell.angle_beta   90.00
_cell.angle_gamma   90.00
#
_symmetry.space_group_name_H-M   'P 1'
#
loop_
_entity.id
_entity.type
_entity.pdbx_description
1 polymer ?
#
loop_
_entity_poly.entity_id
_entity_poly.type
_entity_poly.pdbx_seq_one_letter_code
_entity_poly.pdbx_strand_id
1 'polypeptide(L)'
;MSAATGPWGLTSAVPASAGAADAVSALLGQVRTALTAAWGVPVGPLGLRHACAGCGSAAHGVPALTGLPPGRVALVSFTHVRMPGAEDRARIGAWWAPARPADGLGLGVDVERADAAAFADEDGLGGVGFSTAERARVRELPTPERPAARARLWTRKEALVKAAGTGFTGDPAAVDALTVPADVVLVDLTDRLPGGLVGALARRGR
;
A
#
# COMPACT_ATOMS: atom_id res chain seq x y z
N MET A 1 9.64 5.93 23.42
CA MET A 1 10.29 5.30 22.25
C MET A 1 9.18 4.77 21.35
N SER A 2 9.09 5.25 20.11
CA SER A 2 7.94 5.05 19.22
C SER A 2 7.82 3.62 18.69
N ALA A 3 6.61 3.04 18.71
CA ALA A 3 6.32 1.72 18.12
C ALA A 3 6.42 1.73 16.59
N ALA A 4 6.44 2.93 15.97
CA ALA A 4 6.59 3.13 14.53
C ALA A 4 7.96 2.74 13.96
N THR A 5 8.94 2.46 14.83
CA THR A 5 10.28 2.03 14.44
C THR A 5 10.30 0.54 14.09
N GLY A 6 11.13 0.14 13.13
CA GLY A 6 11.28 -1.27 12.72
C GLY A 6 11.49 -1.45 11.21
N PRO A 7 12.06 -2.59 10.78
CA PRO A 7 12.34 -2.85 9.38
C PRO A 7 11.06 -3.06 8.57
N TRP A 8 11.08 -2.55 7.35
CA TRP A 8 10.00 -2.69 6.37
C TRP A 8 10.60 -2.87 4.98
N GLY A 9 9.80 -3.35 4.03
CA GLY A 9 10.23 -3.50 2.66
C GLY A 9 9.09 -3.78 1.69
N LEU A 10 9.44 -3.85 0.41
CA LEU A 10 8.58 -4.32 -0.67
C LEU A 10 9.02 -5.72 -1.11
N THR A 11 8.07 -6.52 -1.57
CA THR A 11 8.36 -7.74 -2.31
C THR A 11 8.74 -7.39 -3.75
N SER A 12 9.40 -8.33 -4.44
CA SER A 12 9.41 -8.34 -5.90
C SER A 12 7.99 -8.54 -6.44
N ALA A 13 7.74 -8.00 -7.63
CA ALA A 13 6.45 -8.14 -8.31
C ALA A 13 6.20 -9.59 -8.73
N VAL A 14 4.97 -10.08 -8.52
CA VAL A 14 4.54 -11.42 -8.95
C VAL A 14 3.45 -11.29 -10.03
N PRO A 15 3.64 -11.83 -11.24
CA PRO A 15 2.64 -11.77 -12.31
C PRO A 15 1.31 -12.41 -11.92
N ALA A 16 0.19 -11.86 -12.39
CA ALA A 16 -1.14 -12.39 -12.12
C ALA A 16 -1.44 -13.69 -12.91
N SER A 17 -0.72 -13.92 -14.01
CA SER A 17 -0.67 -15.18 -14.77
C SER A 17 -0.24 -16.39 -13.94
N ALA A 18 0.42 -16.19 -12.80
CA ALA A 18 0.67 -17.26 -11.84
C ALA A 18 -0.62 -17.81 -11.20
N GLY A 19 -1.77 -17.13 -11.33
CA GLY A 19 -3.00 -17.49 -10.62
C GLY A 19 -3.06 -16.84 -9.24
N ALA A 20 -4.29 -16.59 -8.76
CA ALA A 20 -4.47 -15.75 -7.58
C ALA A 20 -3.90 -16.36 -6.29
N ALA A 21 -4.04 -17.68 -6.09
CA ALA A 21 -3.52 -18.36 -4.91
C ALA A 21 -1.99 -18.41 -4.91
N ASP A 22 -1.40 -18.79 -6.05
CA ASP A 22 0.05 -18.95 -6.19
C ASP A 22 0.78 -17.61 -6.06
N ALA A 23 0.21 -16.53 -6.60
CA ALA A 23 0.80 -15.21 -6.44
C ALA A 23 0.80 -14.75 -4.96
N VAL A 24 -0.26 -15.03 -4.20
CA VAL A 24 -0.28 -14.73 -2.75
C VAL A 24 0.75 -15.59 -2.01
N SER A 25 0.81 -16.88 -2.31
CA SER A 25 1.78 -17.80 -1.71
C SER A 25 3.23 -17.36 -1.96
N ALA A 26 3.54 -16.95 -3.20
CA ALA A 26 4.85 -16.43 -3.58
C ALA A 26 5.21 -15.14 -2.82
N LEU A 27 4.27 -14.20 -2.67
CA LEU A 27 4.47 -12.98 -1.89
C LEU A 27 4.72 -13.29 -0.41
N LEU A 28 3.93 -14.19 0.19
CA LEU A 28 4.13 -14.62 1.58
C LEU A 28 5.46 -15.34 1.78
N GLY A 29 5.93 -16.10 0.79
CA GLY A 29 7.27 -16.69 0.79
C GLY A 29 8.37 -15.64 0.87
N GLN A 30 8.25 -14.55 0.10
CA GLN A 30 9.19 -13.42 0.15
C GLN A 30 9.14 -12.68 1.49
N VAL A 31 7.93 -12.41 2.01
CA VAL A 31 7.74 -11.79 3.33
C VAL A 31 8.36 -12.65 4.44
N ARG A 32 8.14 -13.96 4.41
CA ARG A 32 8.74 -14.91 5.36
C ARG A 32 10.27 -14.84 5.37
N THR A 33 10.88 -14.83 4.18
CA THR A 33 12.35 -14.71 4.05
C THR A 33 12.84 -13.39 4.64
N ALA A 34 12.16 -12.28 4.33
CA ALA A 34 12.54 -10.97 4.81
C ALA A 34 12.38 -10.83 6.34
N LEU A 35 11.30 -11.36 6.92
CA LEU A 35 11.09 -11.39 8.36
C LEU A 35 12.10 -12.29 9.09
N THR A 36 12.47 -13.43 8.49
CA THR A 36 13.53 -14.31 9.01
C THR A 36 14.86 -13.56 9.11
N ALA A 37 15.23 -12.84 8.05
CA ALA A 37 16.42 -12.01 8.05
C ALA A 37 16.35 -10.86 9.06
N ALA A 38 15.21 -10.18 9.15
CA ALA A 38 15.01 -9.03 10.05
C ALA A 38 15.03 -9.40 11.54
N TRP A 39 14.54 -10.58 11.91
CA TRP A 39 14.47 -11.01 13.31
C TRP A 39 15.60 -11.94 13.74
N GLY A 40 16.40 -12.46 12.80
CA GLY A 40 17.46 -13.42 13.08
C GLY A 40 16.94 -14.77 13.62
N VAL A 41 15.64 -15.06 13.44
CA VAL A 41 15.01 -16.32 13.84
C VAL A 41 14.17 -16.88 12.70
N PRO A 42 14.10 -18.20 12.50
CA PRO A 42 13.28 -18.79 11.45
C PRO A 42 11.80 -18.43 11.57
N VAL A 43 11.22 -17.93 10.48
CA VAL A 43 9.76 -17.75 10.36
C VAL A 43 9.19 -18.92 9.58
N GLY A 44 8.16 -19.57 10.14
CA GLY A 44 7.45 -20.68 9.50
C GLY A 44 6.63 -20.23 8.29
N PRO A 45 5.91 -21.16 7.63
CA PRO A 45 4.94 -20.80 6.59
C PRO A 45 3.94 -19.77 7.11
N LEU A 46 3.74 -18.70 6.33
CA LEU A 46 2.80 -17.65 6.65
C LEU A 46 1.46 -17.90 5.97
N GLY A 47 0.38 -17.57 6.67
CA GLY A 47 -0.97 -17.51 6.09
C GLY A 47 -1.56 -16.12 6.19
N LEU A 48 -2.72 -15.93 5.56
CA LEU A 48 -3.51 -14.72 5.68
C LEU A 48 -4.86 -15.04 6.29
N ARG A 49 -5.31 -14.16 7.17
CA ARG A 49 -6.68 -14.08 7.64
C ARG A 49 -7.19 -12.67 7.38
N HIS A 50 -8.43 -12.55 6.95
CA HIS A 50 -9.11 -11.26 6.87
C HIS A 50 -10.18 -11.18 7.95
N ALA A 51 -10.45 -9.96 8.40
CA ALA A 51 -11.60 -9.64 9.21
C ALA A 51 -12.00 -8.19 8.92
N CYS A 52 -13.21 -7.99 8.39
CA CYS A 52 -13.74 -6.66 8.19
C CYS A 52 -14.21 -6.07 9.53
N ALA A 53 -13.69 -4.91 9.91
CA ALA A 53 -14.11 -4.19 11.12
C ALA A 53 -15.57 -3.74 11.09
N GLY A 54 -16.17 -3.58 9.90
CA GLY A 54 -17.56 -3.14 9.74
C GLY A 54 -18.59 -4.28 9.82
N CYS A 55 -18.39 -5.34 9.03
CA CYS A 55 -19.38 -6.44 8.90
C CYS A 55 -18.93 -7.78 9.50
N GLY A 56 -17.68 -7.89 9.96
CA GLY A 56 -17.12 -9.14 10.50
C GLY A 56 -16.76 -10.21 9.46
N SER A 57 -16.94 -9.95 8.16
CA SER A 57 -16.65 -10.91 7.10
C SER A 57 -15.17 -11.32 7.06
N ALA A 58 -14.92 -12.61 6.82
CA ALA A 58 -13.59 -13.15 6.54
C ALA A 58 -13.22 -13.12 5.04
N ALA A 59 -14.14 -12.67 4.17
CA ALA A 59 -13.91 -12.56 2.73
C ALA A 59 -13.13 -11.29 2.35
N HIS A 60 -13.16 -10.26 3.20
CA HIS A 60 -12.47 -9.00 2.97
C HIS A 60 -12.06 -8.34 4.30
N GLY A 61 -11.35 -7.21 4.19
CA GLY A 61 -10.81 -6.47 5.33
C GLY A 61 -9.29 -6.44 5.28
N VAL A 62 -8.69 -5.91 6.35
CA VAL A 62 -7.23 -5.81 6.43
C VAL A 62 -6.63 -7.21 6.53
N PRO A 63 -5.65 -7.57 5.68
CA PRO A 63 -4.95 -8.84 5.78
C PRO A 63 -4.10 -8.89 7.06
N ALA A 64 -4.31 -9.93 7.87
CA ALA A 64 -3.50 -10.24 9.04
C ALA A 64 -2.67 -11.50 8.78
N LEU A 65 -1.37 -11.44 9.09
CA LEU A 65 -0.49 -12.61 9.01
C LEU A 65 -0.83 -13.63 10.10
N THR A 66 -0.82 -14.91 9.73
CA THR A 66 -0.84 -16.04 10.66
C THR A 66 0.47 -16.82 10.54
N GLY A 67 0.82 -17.62 11.57
CA GLY A 67 2.06 -18.40 11.59
C GLY A 67 3.31 -17.62 12.02
N LEU A 68 3.14 -16.42 12.60
CA LEU A 68 4.25 -15.65 13.18
C LEU A 68 4.75 -16.29 14.49
N PRO A 69 6.06 -16.18 14.81
CA PRO A 69 6.59 -16.62 16.09
C PRO A 69 5.91 -15.93 17.29
N PRO A 70 5.81 -16.58 18.46
CA PRO A 70 5.22 -15.99 19.66
C PRO A 70 5.83 -14.62 20.00
N GLY A 71 4.98 -13.64 20.32
CA GLY A 71 5.39 -12.28 20.69
C GLY A 71 5.87 -11.40 19.53
N ARG A 72 5.90 -11.92 18.29
CA ARG A 72 6.23 -11.11 17.09
C ARG A 72 4.95 -10.65 16.39
N VAL A 73 5.00 -9.43 15.88
CA VAL A 73 3.96 -8.85 15.04
C VAL A 73 4.62 -8.35 13.75
N ALA A 74 3.96 -8.60 12.63
CA ALA A 74 4.29 -8.00 11.35
C ALA A 74 2.99 -7.72 10.59
N LEU A 75 2.99 -6.64 9.82
CA LEU A 75 1.87 -6.22 8.98
C LEU A 75 2.23 -6.44 7.52
N VAL A 76 1.22 -6.70 6.70
CA VAL A 76 1.34 -6.79 5.24
C VAL A 76 0.25 -5.96 4.58
N SER A 77 0.55 -5.48 3.38
CA SER A 77 -0.41 -4.82 2.50
C SER A 77 -0.08 -5.19 1.07
N PHE A 78 -1.08 -5.30 0.20
CA PHE A 78 -0.90 -5.72 -1.19
C PHE A 78 -1.53 -4.70 -2.14
N THR A 79 -0.93 -4.57 -3.32
CA THR A 79 -1.46 -3.78 -4.43
C THR A 79 -1.28 -4.52 -5.75
N HIS A 80 -2.09 -4.17 -6.73
CA HIS A 80 -2.11 -4.78 -8.05
C HIS A 80 -1.92 -3.68 -9.08
N VAL A 81 -0.91 -3.81 -9.92
CA VAL A 81 -0.59 -2.81 -10.94
C VAL A 81 -0.35 -3.48 -12.27
N ARG A 82 -0.72 -2.81 -13.36
CA ARG A 82 -0.29 -3.23 -14.70
C ARG A 82 1.17 -2.81 -14.88
N MET A 83 2.06 -3.76 -15.16
CA MET A 83 3.48 -3.40 -15.31
C MET A 83 3.72 -2.65 -16.63
N PRO A 84 4.62 -1.65 -16.67
CA PRO A 84 5.05 -1.01 -17.91
C PRO A 84 5.62 -2.06 -18.87
N GLY A 85 5.22 -2.02 -20.15
CA GLY A 85 5.69 -2.95 -21.16
C GLY A 85 5.18 -4.40 -21.03
N ALA A 86 4.25 -4.68 -20.10
CA ALA A 86 3.65 -6.01 -19.95
C ALA A 86 2.13 -5.98 -20.17
N GLU A 87 1.60 -7.04 -20.79
CA GLU A 87 0.16 -7.24 -20.93
C GLU A 87 -0.50 -7.77 -19.65
N ASP A 88 0.29 -8.28 -18.70
CA ASP A 88 -0.23 -8.83 -17.45
C ASP A 88 -0.19 -7.81 -16.30
N ARG A 89 -1.08 -8.01 -15.32
CA ARG A 89 -1.00 -7.33 -14.03
C ARG A 89 0.02 -8.04 -13.16
N ALA A 90 0.63 -7.32 -12.24
CA ALA A 90 1.46 -7.89 -11.19
C ALA A 90 0.95 -7.48 -9.81
N ARG A 91 1.25 -8.30 -8.81
CA ARG A 91 1.02 -7.99 -7.41
C ARG A 91 2.33 -7.64 -6.73
N ILE A 92 2.26 -6.61 -5.90
CA ILE A 92 3.37 -6.16 -5.06
C ILE A 92 2.86 -6.17 -3.62
N GLY A 93 3.67 -6.69 -2.71
CA GLY A 93 3.43 -6.66 -1.28
C GLY A 93 4.35 -5.67 -0.59
N ALA A 94 3.84 -5.03 0.45
CA ALA A 94 4.64 -4.37 1.47
C ALA A 94 4.56 -5.18 2.76
N TRP A 95 5.64 -5.13 3.54
CA TRP A 95 5.68 -5.71 4.89
C TRP A 95 6.35 -4.76 5.85
N TRP A 96 5.95 -4.83 7.12
CA TRP A 96 6.56 -4.06 8.20
C TRP A 96 6.56 -4.88 9.49
N ALA A 97 7.74 -5.00 10.11
CA ALA A 97 7.92 -5.58 11.43
C ALA A 97 8.16 -4.46 12.45
N PRO A 98 7.13 -3.98 13.16
CA PRO A 98 7.30 -2.98 14.21
C PRO A 98 8.21 -3.52 15.32
N ALA A 99 8.94 -2.63 15.98
CA ALA A 99 9.85 -2.98 17.06
C ALA A 99 9.12 -3.61 18.26
N ARG A 100 7.86 -3.22 18.47
CA ARG A 100 6.97 -3.75 19.50
C ARG A 100 5.53 -3.81 18.99
N PRO A 101 4.71 -4.78 19.45
CA PRO A 101 3.27 -4.74 19.27
C PRO A 101 2.68 -3.46 19.89
N ALA A 102 1.71 -2.87 19.24
CA ALA A 102 0.94 -1.74 19.73
C ALA A 102 -0.45 -1.73 19.09
N ASP A 103 -1.39 -1.06 19.76
CA ASP A 103 -2.72 -0.84 19.20
C ASP A 103 -2.67 0.23 18.11
N GLY A 104 -3.55 0.12 17.13
CA GLY A 104 -3.66 1.08 16.03
C GLY A 104 -2.53 1.01 15.00
N LEU A 105 -1.70 -0.03 15.03
CA LEU A 105 -0.71 -0.27 13.97
C LEU A 105 -1.40 -0.54 12.63
N GLY A 106 -0.85 0.04 11.57
CA GLY A 106 -1.40 -0.07 10.23
C GLY A 106 -0.35 -0.03 9.14
N LEU A 107 -0.58 -0.76 8.05
CA LEU A 107 0.26 -0.73 6.86
C LEU A 107 -0.62 -0.67 5.61
N GLY A 108 -0.32 0.29 4.74
CA GLY A 108 -0.95 0.43 3.45
C GLY A 108 0.10 0.62 2.37
N VAL A 109 -0.10 -0.03 1.23
CA VAL A 109 0.69 0.21 0.02
C VAL A 109 -0.23 0.36 -1.18
N ASP A 110 0.13 1.28 -2.05
CA ASP A 110 -0.49 1.40 -3.35
C ASP A 110 0.51 1.81 -4.43
N VAL A 111 0.33 1.26 -5.62
CA VAL A 111 1.20 1.46 -6.77
C VAL A 111 0.34 1.55 -8.03
N GLU A 112 0.58 2.58 -8.83
CA GLU A 112 -0.18 2.87 -10.03
C GLU A 112 0.72 3.27 -11.19
N ARG A 113 0.19 3.12 -12.41
CA ARG A 113 0.81 3.68 -13.61
C ARG A 113 0.54 5.16 -13.69
N ALA A 114 1.59 5.97 -13.85
CA ALA A 114 1.47 7.42 -14.00
C ALA A 114 0.71 7.84 -15.27
N ASP A 115 0.75 6.99 -16.30
CA ASP A 115 0.10 7.19 -17.60
C ASP A 115 -1.26 6.47 -17.71
N ALA A 116 -1.80 5.95 -16.61
CA ALA A 116 -3.12 5.33 -16.64
C ALA A 116 -4.17 6.37 -17.05
N ALA A 117 -5.12 5.95 -17.89
CA ALA A 117 -6.19 6.82 -18.41
C ALA A 117 -6.97 7.54 -17.30
N ALA A 118 -7.11 6.90 -16.13
CA ALA A 118 -7.75 7.48 -14.94
C ALA A 118 -7.11 8.81 -14.46
N PHE A 119 -5.84 9.05 -14.80
CA PHE A 119 -5.07 10.24 -14.43
C PHE A 119 -4.79 11.18 -15.61
N ALA A 120 -5.28 10.88 -16.82
CA ALA A 120 -4.97 11.65 -18.02
C ALA A 120 -5.51 13.09 -17.95
N ASP A 121 -6.71 13.28 -17.41
CA ASP A 121 -7.38 14.57 -17.31
C ASP A 121 -8.01 14.81 -15.92
N GLU A 122 -8.67 15.95 -15.76
CA GLU A 122 -9.39 16.32 -14.53
C GLU A 122 -10.80 15.72 -14.45
N ASP A 123 -11.33 15.16 -15.53
CA ASP A 123 -12.71 14.65 -15.59
C ASP A 123 -12.80 13.14 -15.28
N GLY A 124 -11.67 12.42 -15.34
CA GLY A 124 -11.52 11.04 -14.88
C GLY A 124 -11.61 10.91 -13.34
N LEU A 125 -10.63 10.25 -12.71
CA LEU A 125 -10.55 10.21 -11.24
C LEU A 125 -10.44 11.63 -10.65
N GLY A 126 -10.00 12.60 -11.47
CA GLY A 126 -9.92 14.03 -11.21
C GLY A 126 -11.20 14.67 -10.63
N GLY A 127 -12.38 14.25 -11.11
CA GLY A 127 -13.65 14.91 -10.81
C GLY A 127 -14.18 14.59 -9.42
N VAL A 128 -13.91 13.37 -8.92
CA VAL A 128 -14.49 12.83 -7.68
C VAL A 128 -13.45 12.34 -6.68
N GLY A 129 -12.21 12.09 -7.09
CA GLY A 129 -11.17 11.50 -6.25
C GLY A 129 -10.32 12.50 -5.46
N PHE A 130 -10.33 13.77 -5.86
CA PHE A 130 -9.42 14.79 -5.33
C PHE A 130 -10.17 15.98 -4.71
N SER A 131 -9.62 16.52 -3.62
CA SER A 131 -10.10 17.74 -2.98
C SER A 131 -9.84 18.97 -3.85
N THR A 132 -10.49 20.09 -3.53
CA THR A 132 -10.23 21.37 -4.21
C THR A 132 -8.77 21.82 -4.06
N ALA A 133 -8.15 21.59 -2.90
CA ALA A 133 -6.76 21.93 -2.65
C ALA A 133 -5.80 21.05 -3.48
N GLU A 134 -6.08 19.75 -3.57
CA GLU A 134 -5.29 18.80 -4.39
C GLU A 134 -5.37 19.16 -5.87
N ARG A 135 -6.57 19.46 -6.39
CA ARG A 135 -6.74 19.93 -7.78
C ARG A 135 -5.99 21.23 -8.04
N ALA A 136 -6.06 22.19 -7.13
CA ALA A 136 -5.31 23.45 -7.27
C ALA A 136 -3.80 23.19 -7.36
N ARG A 137 -3.26 22.33 -6.49
CA ARG A 137 -1.84 21.96 -6.49
C ARG A 137 -1.40 21.29 -7.80
N VAL A 138 -2.25 20.45 -8.40
CA VAL A 138 -1.98 19.83 -9.70
C VAL A 138 -2.00 20.87 -10.83
N ARG A 139 -2.93 21.83 -10.80
CA ARG A 139 -3.05 22.89 -11.83
C ARG A 139 -1.84 23.81 -11.90
N GLU A 140 -1.13 23.99 -10.79
CA GLU A 140 0.13 24.75 -10.73
C GLU A 140 1.28 24.08 -11.49
N LEU A 141 1.19 22.78 -11.77
CA LEU A 141 2.23 22.04 -12.48
C LEU A 141 2.13 22.21 -14.01
N PRO A 142 3.25 22.10 -14.74
CA PRO A 142 3.25 21.98 -16.19
C PRO A 142 2.34 20.83 -16.64
N THR A 143 1.58 21.03 -17.73
CA THR A 143 0.62 20.04 -18.25
C THR A 143 1.18 18.61 -18.35
N PRO A 144 2.42 18.38 -18.83
CA PRO A 144 2.99 17.03 -18.91
C PRO A 144 3.20 16.33 -17.55
N GLU A 145 3.31 17.07 -16.46
CA GLU A 145 3.59 16.52 -15.12
C GLU A 145 2.30 16.17 -14.35
N ARG A 146 1.16 16.71 -14.78
CA ARG A 146 -0.13 16.59 -14.06
C ARG A 146 -0.62 15.15 -13.89
N PRO A 147 -0.53 14.25 -14.90
CA PRO A 147 -0.96 12.86 -14.73
C PRO A 147 -0.18 12.13 -13.62
N ALA A 148 1.15 12.27 -13.62
CA ALA A 148 2.00 11.67 -12.59
C ALA A 148 1.69 12.25 -11.20
N ALA A 149 1.41 13.56 -11.11
CA ALA A 149 1.02 14.19 -9.85
C ALA A 149 -0.33 13.66 -9.32
N ARG A 150 -1.34 13.49 -10.19
CA ARG A 150 -2.63 12.88 -9.82
C ARG A 150 -2.44 11.45 -9.33
N ALA A 151 -1.65 10.64 -10.05
CA ALA A 151 -1.37 9.27 -9.66
C ALA A 151 -0.63 9.18 -8.30
N ARG A 152 0.31 10.09 -8.02
CA ARG A 152 0.98 10.18 -6.71
C ARG A 152 0.00 10.52 -5.59
N LEU A 153 -0.87 11.52 -5.79
CA LEU A 153 -1.89 11.86 -4.80
C LEU A 153 -2.85 10.69 -4.55
N TRP A 154 -3.27 10.00 -5.61
CA TRP A 154 -4.13 8.83 -5.49
C TRP A 154 -3.50 7.69 -4.68
N THR A 155 -2.27 7.30 -5.05
CA THR A 155 -1.56 6.21 -4.35
C THR A 155 -1.33 6.55 -2.88
N ARG A 156 -1.11 7.82 -2.53
CA ARG A 156 -1.07 8.28 -1.15
C ARG A 156 -2.40 8.09 -0.42
N LYS A 157 -3.54 8.50 -1.01
CA LYS A 157 -4.87 8.29 -0.42
C LYS A 157 -5.13 6.81 -0.15
N GLU A 158 -4.90 5.97 -1.15
CA GLU A 158 -5.06 4.51 -1.04
C GLU A 158 -4.16 3.91 0.05
N ALA A 159 -2.88 4.30 0.10
CA ALA A 159 -1.97 3.86 1.15
C ALA A 159 -2.47 4.29 2.55
N LEU A 160 -2.95 5.53 2.70
CA LEU A 160 -3.48 6.06 3.95
C LEU A 160 -4.72 5.29 4.42
N VAL A 161 -5.70 5.07 3.55
CA VAL A 161 -6.94 4.34 3.94
C VAL A 161 -6.70 2.86 4.17
N LYS A 162 -5.74 2.24 3.47
CA LYS A 162 -5.29 0.87 3.74
C LYS A 162 -4.59 0.77 5.10
N ALA A 163 -3.72 1.72 5.43
CA ALA A 163 -3.07 1.78 6.74
C ALA A 163 -4.06 2.09 7.87
N ALA A 164 -5.10 2.89 7.61
CA ALA A 164 -6.20 3.10 8.56
C ALA A 164 -7.09 1.87 8.74
N GLY A 165 -7.06 0.94 7.79
CA GLY A 165 -7.88 -0.28 7.78
C GLY A 165 -9.35 -0.05 7.43
N THR A 166 -9.70 1.15 6.99
CA THR A 166 -11.07 1.54 6.64
C THR A 166 -11.38 1.25 5.17
N GLY A 167 -10.37 1.32 4.29
CA GLY A 167 -10.64 1.54 2.86
C GLY A 167 -11.38 2.85 2.63
N PHE A 168 -11.87 3.07 1.40
CA PHE A 168 -12.78 4.17 1.11
C PHE A 168 -14.20 3.82 1.56
N THR A 169 -14.58 4.30 2.75
CA THR A 169 -15.94 4.18 3.29
C THR A 169 -16.83 5.38 2.95
N GLY A 170 -16.26 6.43 2.35
CA GLY A 170 -16.92 7.65 1.92
C GLY A 170 -16.21 8.27 0.72
N ASP A 171 -16.38 9.58 0.53
CA ASP A 171 -15.80 10.33 -0.58
C ASP A 171 -14.24 10.29 -0.54
N PRO A 172 -13.56 9.75 -1.56
CA PRO A 172 -12.10 9.77 -1.63
C PRO A 172 -11.50 11.19 -1.62
N ALA A 173 -12.24 12.20 -2.07
CA ALA A 173 -11.82 13.59 -2.00
C ALA A 173 -11.68 14.11 -0.55
N ALA A 174 -12.32 13.45 0.43
CA ALA A 174 -12.22 13.80 1.85
C ALA A 174 -10.93 13.26 2.52
N VAL A 175 -10.21 12.35 1.88
CA VAL A 175 -8.92 11.84 2.39
C VAL A 175 -7.81 12.80 1.99
N ASP A 176 -7.24 13.55 2.93
CA ASP A 176 -6.16 14.49 2.62
C ASP A 176 -4.86 13.74 2.27
N ALA A 177 -4.36 13.90 1.03
CA ALA A 177 -3.07 13.38 0.58
C ALA A 177 -1.95 14.42 0.47
N LEU A 178 -2.25 15.68 0.80
CA LEU A 178 -1.27 16.76 0.90
C LEU A 178 -0.61 16.81 2.28
N THR A 179 -1.35 16.42 3.32
CA THR A 179 -0.83 16.33 4.68
C THR A 179 -0.69 14.89 5.15
N VAL A 180 0.11 14.67 6.19
CA VAL A 180 0.33 13.35 6.79
C VAL A 180 -0.08 13.42 8.26
N PRO A 181 -1.00 12.58 8.75
CA PRO A 181 -1.34 12.51 10.16
C PRO A 181 -0.10 12.27 11.03
N ALA A 182 -0.05 12.85 12.23
CA ALA A 182 1.13 12.80 13.10
C ALA A 182 1.53 11.37 13.53
N ASP A 183 0.59 10.42 13.52
CA ASP A 183 0.82 9.01 13.82
C ASP A 183 1.11 8.15 12.57
N VAL A 184 1.35 8.78 11.42
CA VAL A 184 1.62 8.12 10.15
C VAL A 184 2.97 8.54 9.59
N VAL A 185 3.72 7.57 9.10
CA VAL A 185 4.86 7.79 8.21
C VAL A 185 4.47 7.39 6.80
N LEU A 186 4.37 8.37 5.92
CA LEU A 186 4.09 8.21 4.50
C LEU A 186 5.40 8.26 3.70
N VAL A 187 5.62 7.29 2.83
CA VAL A 187 6.82 7.17 2.00
C VAL A 187 6.39 7.11 0.54
N ASP A 188 6.84 8.07 -0.27
CA ASP A 188 6.71 7.97 -1.72
C ASP A 188 7.67 6.91 -2.26
N LEU A 189 7.15 6.01 -3.09
CA LEU A 189 7.87 4.86 -3.62
C LEU A 189 8.35 5.07 -5.05
N THR A 190 8.07 6.21 -5.70
CA THR A 190 8.37 6.43 -7.13
C THR A 190 9.81 6.06 -7.48
N ASP A 191 10.79 6.51 -6.69
CA ASP A 191 12.22 6.24 -6.97
C ASP A 191 12.67 4.81 -6.65
N ARG A 192 11.77 3.99 -6.07
CA ARG A 192 12.00 2.57 -5.75
C ARG A 192 11.26 1.63 -6.70
N LEU A 193 10.54 2.16 -7.68
CA LEU A 193 9.71 1.41 -8.61
C LEU A 193 10.28 1.53 -10.04
N PRO A 194 9.98 0.55 -10.91
CA PRO A 194 10.27 0.67 -12.33
C PRO A 194 9.70 1.96 -12.94
N GLY A 195 10.38 2.49 -13.95
CA GLY A 195 9.98 3.72 -14.64
C GLY A 195 8.53 3.68 -15.13
N GLY A 196 7.81 4.79 -14.95
CA GLY A 196 6.39 4.90 -15.29
C GLY A 196 5.43 4.48 -14.18
N LEU A 197 5.93 3.86 -13.10
CA LEU A 197 5.15 3.59 -11.89
C LEU A 197 5.35 4.68 -10.84
N VAL A 198 4.27 4.96 -10.10
CA VAL A 198 4.30 5.75 -8.87
C VAL A 198 3.65 4.94 -7.77
N GLY A 199 3.98 5.24 -6.52
CA GLY A 199 3.38 4.54 -5.41
C GLY A 199 3.63 5.23 -4.08
N ALA A 200 2.91 4.79 -3.07
CA ALA A 200 3.06 5.24 -1.70
C ALA A 200 2.93 4.09 -0.72
N LEU A 201 3.62 4.21 0.42
CA LEU A 201 3.51 3.31 1.55
C LEU A 201 3.25 4.12 2.82
N ALA A 202 2.19 3.78 3.53
CA ALA A 202 1.82 4.39 4.80
C ALA A 202 2.01 3.39 5.93
N ARG A 203 2.75 3.78 6.97
CA ARG A 203 2.88 3.05 8.24
C ARG A 203 2.24 3.89 9.33
N ARG A 204 1.26 3.32 10.03
CA ARG A 204 0.58 3.96 11.15
C ARG A 204 1.04 3.32 12.45
N GLY A 205 1.37 4.15 13.44
CA GLY A 205 1.77 3.72 14.78
C GLY A 205 2.40 4.88 15.56
N ARG A 206 2.12 4.98 16.86
CA ARG A 206 2.75 5.98 17.75
C ARG A 206 3.95 5.41 18.50
#